data_AF-A0A8T3PQX0-F1
#
_entry.id   AF-A0A8T3PQX0-F1
#
_cell.length_a   1.000
_cell.length_b   1.000
_cell.length_c   1.000
_cell.angle_alpha   90.00
_cell.angle_beta   90.00
_cell.angle_gamma   90.00
#
_symmetry.space_group_name_H-M   'P 1'
#
loop_
_entity.id
_entity.type
_entity.pdbx_description
1 polymer ?
#
loop_
_entity_poly.entity_id
_entity_poly.type
_entity_poly.pdbx_seq_one_letter_code
_entity_poly.pdbx_strand_id
1 'polypeptide(L)' 'MLTTLTPTFEIEAGWYLMMTPQLAGAPKKALGPQVASLSAQRDVIVAALDFLITGI' A
#
# COMPACT_ATOMS: atom_id res chain seq x y z
N MET A 1 13.65 7.02 2.99
CA MET A 1 13.07 7.67 1.79
C MET A 1 12.45 6.64 0.84
N LEU A 2 13.23 5.76 0.20
CA LEU A 2 12.65 4.67 -0.62
C LEU A 2 11.71 3.74 0.17
N THR A 3 12.06 3.42 1.42
CA THR A 3 11.25 2.58 2.32
C THR A 3 9.90 3.22 2.71
N THR A 4 9.80 4.55 2.69
CA THR A 4 8.55 5.27 2.97
C THR A 4 7.62 5.20 1.76
N LEU A 5 8.16 5.41 0.56
CA LEU A 5 7.38 5.41 -0.67
C LEU A 5 6.90 4.01 -1.06
N THR A 6 7.74 2.98 -0.85
CA THR A 6 7.41 1.59 -1.19
C THR A 6 7.55 0.68 0.05
N PRO A 7 6.62 0.78 1.02
CA PRO A 7 6.72 0.00 2.24
C PRO A 7 6.51 -1.49 1.97
N THR A 8 7.11 -2.33 2.82
CA THR A 8 6.96 -3.79 2.77
C THR A 8 5.95 -4.25 3.81
N PHE A 9 5.07 -5.17 3.43
CA PHE A 9 4.09 -5.79 4.32
C PHE A 9 4.24 -7.32 4.30
N GLU A 10 4.07 -7.93 5.46
CA GLU A 10 3.87 -9.36 5.57
C GLU A 10 2.37 -9.66 5.41
N ILE A 11 2.06 -10.52 4.46
CA ILE A 11 0.73 -11.10 4.23
C ILE A 11 0.92 -12.61 4.29
N GLU A 12 -0.12 -13.41 4.54
CA GLU A 12 0.00 -14.89 4.66
C GLU A 12 0.78 -15.54 3.49
N ALA A 13 0.72 -14.95 2.30
CA ALA A 13 1.43 -15.43 1.11
C ALA A 13 2.92 -15.01 1.02
N GLY A 14 3.43 -14.23 1.98
CA GLY A 14 4.82 -13.78 2.06
C GLY A 14 4.99 -12.26 2.20
N TRP A 15 6.20 -11.78 1.88
CA TRP A 15 6.55 -10.37 1.93
C TRP A 15 6.25 -9.68 0.59
N TYR A 16 5.48 -8.59 0.65
CA TYR A 16 5.06 -7.83 -0.52
C TYR A 16 5.41 -6.36 -0.39
N LEU A 17 5.73 -5.73 -1.52
CA LEU A 17 5.92 -4.29 -1.62
C LEU A 17 4.61 -3.61 -2.02
N MET A 18 4.23 -2.56 -1.30
CA MET A 18 3.19 -1.64 -1.76
C MET A 18 3.82 -0.65 -2.73
N MET A 19 3.48 -0.77 -4.01
CA MET A 19 3.94 0.13 -5.07
C MET A 19 3.13 1.44 -5.07
N THR A 20 3.27 2.26 -4.03
CA THR A 20 2.58 3.55 -3.92
C THR A 20 2.76 4.46 -5.14
N PRO A 21 3.93 4.53 -5.82
CA PRO A 21 4.09 5.30 -7.07
C PRO A 21 3.19 4.85 -8.23
N GLN A 22 2.67 3.62 -8.17
CA GLN A 22 1.79 3.03 -9.18
C GLN A 22 0.31 3.10 -8.76
N LEU A 23 -0.05 3.95 -7.79
CA LEU A 23 -1.42 4.16 -7.36
C LEU A 23 -2.30 4.57 -8.54
N ALA A 24 -3.39 3.82 -8.76
CA ALA A 24 -4.35 4.08 -9.82
C ALA A 24 -5.76 3.69 -9.36
N GLY A 25 -6.78 4.28 -9.99
CA GLY A 25 -8.16 3.85 -9.80
C GLY A 25 -8.40 2.47 -10.41
N ALA A 26 -9.14 1.61 -9.70
CA ALA A 26 -9.53 0.28 -10.18
C ALA A 26 -11.07 0.14 -10.24
N PRO A 27 -11.65 -0.45 -11.30
CA PRO A 27 -13.08 -0.69 -11.38
C PRO A 27 -13.49 -1.79 -10.39
N LYS A 28 -14.63 -1.62 -9.69
CA LYS A 28 -15.10 -2.59 -8.67
C LYS A 28 -15.18 -4.03 -9.16
N LYS A 29 -15.56 -4.23 -10.44
CA LYS A 29 -15.65 -5.56 -11.07
C LYS A 29 -14.31 -6.28 -11.24
N ALA A 30 -13.18 -5.59 -11.10
CA ALA A 30 -11.85 -6.18 -11.15
C ALA A 30 -11.32 -6.59 -9.76
N LEU A 31 -12.04 -6.25 -8.68
CA LEU A 31 -11.66 -6.67 -7.33
C LEU A 31 -11.99 -8.15 -7.12
N GLY A 32 -11.00 -8.94 -6.73
CA GLY A 32 -11.17 -10.33 -6.33
C GLY A 32 -11.62 -10.47 -4.87
N PRO A 33 -11.56 -11.70 -4.33
CA PRO A 33 -11.83 -11.96 -2.91
C PRO A 33 -10.87 -11.18 -2.00
N GLN A 34 -11.34 -10.78 -0.82
CA GLN A 34 -10.47 -10.22 0.22
C GLN A 34 -9.59 -11.33 0.80
N VAL A 35 -8.27 -11.10 0.85
CA VAL A 35 -7.28 -12.07 1.36
C VAL A 35 -6.61 -11.63 2.67
N ALA A 36 -6.66 -10.34 3.00
CA ALA A 36 -6.04 -9.80 4.22
C ALA A 36 -6.67 -8.46 4.62
N SER A 37 -6.31 -7.96 5.80
CA SER A 37 -6.56 -6.58 6.22
C SER A 37 -5.27 -5.95 6.73
N LEU A 38 -4.89 -4.81 6.14
CA LEU A 38 -3.73 -4.02 6.57
C LEU A 38 -4.13 -2.80 7.42
N SER A 39 -5.30 -2.84 8.04
CA SER A 39 -5.80 -1.70 8.84
C SER A 39 -4.89 -1.35 10.03
N ALA A 40 -4.18 -2.33 10.59
CA ALA A 40 -3.22 -2.10 11.69
C ALA A 40 -1.98 -1.31 11.24
N GLN A 41 -1.66 -1.32 9.94
CA GLN A 41 -0.53 -0.62 9.33
C GLN A 41 -0.95 0.72 8.71
N ARG A 42 -2.11 1.26 9.10
CA ARG A 42 -2.67 2.52 8.58
C ARG A 42 -1.63 3.64 8.57
N ASP A 43 -0.87 3.80 9.65
CA ASP A 43 0.09 4.90 9.78
C ASP A 43 1.19 4.82 8.72
N VAL A 44 1.65 3.60 8.40
CA VAL A 44 2.65 3.36 7.33
C VAL A 44 2.05 3.67 5.96
N ILE A 45 0.80 3.26 5.73
CA ILE A 45 0.08 3.52 4.46
C ILE A 45 -0.13 5.02 4.25
N VAL A 46 -0.58 5.74 5.29
CA VAL A 46 -0.80 7.19 5.22
C VAL A 46 0.53 7.91 4.99
N ALA A 47 1.61 7.54 5.68
CA ALA A 47 2.93 8.15 5.46
C ALA A 47 3.43 7.94 4.01
N ALA A 48 3.18 6.77 3.40
CA ALA A 48 3.53 6.52 2.01
C ALA A 48 2.73 7.41 1.03
N LEU A 49 1.44 7.63 1.31
CA LEU A 49 0.56 8.50 0.53
C LEU A 49 0.93 9.98 0.69
N ASP A 50 1.21 10.41 1.91
CA ASP A 50 1.67 11.76 2.21
C ASP A 50 2.99 12.04 1.49
N PHE A 51 3.94 11.10 1.54
CA PHE A 51 5.20 11.22 0.82
C PHE A 51 4.98 11.28 -0.70
N LEU A 52 4.09 10.46 -1.27
CA LEU A 52 3.78 10.51 -2.70
C LEU A 52 3.17 11.85 -3.14
N ILE A 53 2.25 12.40 -2.35
CA ILE A 53 1.42 13.55 -2.75
C ILE A 53 2.08 14.88 -2.37
N THR A 54 2.66 14.95 -1.17
CA THR A 54 3.17 16.18 -0.56
C THR A 54 4.69 16.22 -0.48
N GLY A 55 5.37 15.07 -0.59
CA GLY A 55 6.83 14.97 -0.53
C GLY A 55 7.43 15.00 0.89
N ILE A 56 6.59 14.88 1.93
CA ILE A 56 6.96 14.95 3.35
C ILE A 56 7.27 13.56 3.91
#